data_AF-S7PSS3-F1
#
_entry.id   AF-S7PSS3-F1
#
_cell.length_a   1.000
_cell.length_b   1.000
_cell.length_c   1.000
_cell.angle_alpha   90.00
_cell.angle_beta   90.00
_cell.angle_gamma   90.00
#
_symmetry.space_group_name_H-M   'P 1'
#
loop_
_entity.id
_entity.type
_entity.pdbx_description
1 polymer ?
#
loop_
_entity_poly.entity_id
_entity_poly.type
_entity_poly.pdbx_seq_one_letter_code
_entity_poly.pdbx_strand_id
1 'polypeptide(L)' 'DVLNAIHRAMQTQISHVDWARLSKSDEIEIARAYTRRCRAFPSVEQFEASQGVRRVDYLLKKYMFKG' A
#
# COMPACT_ATOMS: atom_id res chain seq x y z
N ASP A 1 3.51 16.88 14.55
CA ASP A 1 2.25 16.14 14.60
C ASP A 1 2.53 14.66 14.31
N VAL A 2 2.19 13.79 15.25
CA VAL A 2 2.44 12.35 15.21
C VAL A 2 1.62 11.65 14.13
N LEU A 3 0.37 12.06 13.90
CA LEU A 3 -0.49 11.45 12.89
C LEU A 3 0.07 11.67 11.49
N ASN A 4 0.55 12.88 11.23
CA ASN A 4 1.22 13.23 9.98
C ASN A 4 2.51 12.43 9.77
N ALA A 5 3.28 12.16 10.82
CA ALA A 5 4.48 11.34 10.74
C ALA A 5 4.14 9.87 10.41
N ILE A 6 3.13 9.30 11.07
CA ILE A 6 2.64 7.94 10.79
C ILE A 6 2.12 7.86 9.36
N HIS A 7 1.31 8.83 8.93
CA HIS A 7 0.79 8.88 7.56
C HIS A 7 1.94 8.83 6.54
N ARG A 8 2.93 9.71 6.67
CA ARG A 8 4.10 9.74 5.77
C ARG A 8 4.87 8.42 5.77
N ALA A 9 5.09 7.83 6.94
CA ALA A 9 5.76 6.54 7.05
C ALA A 9 4.99 5.41 6.34
N MET A 10 3.65 5.42 6.41
CA MET A 10 2.81 4.42 5.75
C MET A 10 2.75 4.59 4.23
N GLN A 11 2.93 5.81 3.74
CA GLN A 11 2.99 6.10 2.30
C GLN A 11 4.35 5.76 1.66
N THR A 12 5.29 5.18 2.41
CA THR A 12 6.61 4.80 1.89
C THR A 12 6.54 3.46 1.15
N GLN A 13 7.18 3.38 -0.02
CA GLN A 13 7.33 2.14 -0.79
C GLN A 13 8.13 1.10 0.01
N ILE A 14 7.76 -0.17 -0.10
CA ILE A 14 8.55 -1.25 0.50
C ILE A 14 9.78 -1.59 -0.33
N SER A 15 10.78 -2.19 0.30
CA SER A 15 11.95 -2.69 -0.43
C SER A 15 11.66 -4.04 -1.09
N HIS A 16 12.46 -4.40 -2.10
CA HIS A 16 12.42 -5.75 -2.69
C HIS A 16 12.72 -6.85 -1.66
N VAL A 17 13.53 -6.55 -0.64
CA VAL A 17 13.85 -7.50 0.44
C VAL A 17 12.61 -7.75 1.32
N ASP A 18 11.83 -6.70 1.61
CA ASP A 18 10.58 -6.85 2.35
C ASP A 18 9.60 -7.73 1.60
N TRP A 19 9.49 -7.54 0.28
CA TRP A 19 8.65 -8.35 -0.59
C TRP A 19 9.09 -9.82 -0.63
N ALA A 20 10.40 -10.08 -0.80
CA ALA A 20 10.94 -11.43 -0.88
C ALA A 20 10.77 -12.25 0.41
N ARG A 21 10.54 -11.59 1.55
CA ARG A 21 10.30 -12.24 2.85
C ARG A 21 8.83 -12.62 3.07
N LEU A 22 7.92 -12.18 2.19
CA LEU A 22 6.50 -12.49 2.31
C LEU A 22 6.24 -13.97 2.02
N SER A 23 5.26 -14.52 2.73
CA SER A 23 4.65 -15.77 2.30
C SER A 23 3.84 -15.55 1.02
N LYS A 24 3.59 -16.61 0.24
CA LYS A 24 2.73 -16.53 -0.96
C LYS A 24 1.32 -16.00 -0.64
N SER A 25 0.77 -16.32 0.54
CA SER A 25 -0.53 -15.80 0.96
C SER A 25 -0.47 -14.30 1.18
N ASP A 26 0.56 -13.80 1.88
CA ASP A 26 0.70 -12.38 2.16
C ASP A 26 0.93 -11.58 0.86
N GLU A 27 1.72 -12.13 -0.06
CA GLU A 27 1.96 -11.54 -1.38
C GLU A 27 0.64 -11.29 -2.13
N ILE A 28 -0.24 -12.28 -2.15
CA ILE A 28 -1.56 -12.18 -2.80
C ILE A 28 -2.45 -11.15 -2.09
N GLU A 29 -2.49 -11.15 -0.77
CA GLU A 29 -3.33 -10.23 -0.01
C GLU A 29 -2.86 -8.77 -0.14
N ILE A 30 -1.56 -8.55 -0.09
CA ILE A 30 -0.93 -7.23 -0.27
C ILE A 30 -1.11 -6.75 -1.71
N ALA A 31 -0.91 -7.61 -2.72
CA ALA A 31 -1.14 -7.25 -4.12
C ALA A 31 -2.60 -6.81 -4.37
N ARG A 32 -3.56 -7.46 -3.70
CA ARG A 32 -4.98 -7.05 -3.74
C ARG A 32 -5.21 -5.70 -3.06
N ALA A 33 -4.53 -5.41 -1.94
CA ALA A 33 -4.62 -4.12 -1.26
C ALA A 33 -4.04 -2.99 -2.13
N TYR A 34 -2.85 -3.20 -2.69
CA TYR A 34 -2.21 -2.33 -3.68
C TYR A 34 -3.15 -2.03 -4.87
N THR A 35 -3.75 -3.07 -5.44
CA THR A 35 -4.66 -2.91 -6.59
C THR A 35 -5.91 -2.09 -6.21
N ARG A 36 -6.48 -2.30 -5.02
CA ARG A 36 -7.60 -1.48 -4.52
C ARG A 36 -7.21 -0.03 -4.35
N ARG A 37 -6.01 0.26 -3.83
CA ARG A 37 -5.50 1.61 -3.65
C ARG A 37 -5.33 2.34 -4.98
N CYS A 38 -4.73 1.69 -5.98
CA CYS A 38 -4.57 2.28 -7.30
C CYS A 38 -5.91 2.64 -7.95
N ARG A 39 -6.92 1.78 -7.75
CA ARG A 39 -8.27 1.96 -8.32
C ARG A 39 -9.20 2.83 -7.47
N ALA A 40 -8.77 3.28 -6.29
CA ALA A 40 -9.62 4.08 -5.41
C ALA A 40 -10.00 5.42 -6.05
N PHE A 41 -9.08 6.00 -6.81
CA PHE A 41 -9.24 7.29 -7.48
C PHE A 41 -8.81 7.20 -8.95
N PRO A 42 -9.76 7.09 -9.89
CA PRO A 42 -9.44 6.96 -11.32
C PRO A 42 -8.56 8.09 -11.87
N SER A 43 -8.71 9.31 -11.32
CA SER A 43 -7.91 10.49 -11.73
C SER A 43 -6.42 10.36 -11.44
N VAL A 44 -6.02 9.54 -10.47
CA VAL A 44 -4.62 9.36 -10.06
C VAL A 44 -4.16 7.90 -10.15
N GLU A 45 -4.93 7.01 -10.78
CA GLU A 45 -4.63 5.58 -10.84
C GLU A 45 -3.24 5.29 -11.42
N GLN A 46 -2.87 5.95 -12.52
CA GLN A 46 -1.55 5.78 -13.13
C GLN A 46 -0.43 6.24 -12.21
N PHE A 47 -0.63 7.36 -11.50
CA PHE A 47 0.32 7.86 -10.53
C PHE A 47 0.47 6.88 -9.37
N GLU A 48 -0.64 6.42 -8.79
CA GLU A 48 -0.67 5.45 -7.69
C GLU A 48 -0.02 4.11 -8.07
N ALA A 49 -0.22 3.65 -9.31
CA ALA A 49 0.41 2.44 -9.83
C ALA A 49 1.93 2.59 -10.00
N SER A 50 2.41 3.77 -10.41
CA SER A 50 3.85 4.04 -10.55
C SER A 50 4.63 3.98 -9.22
N GLN A 51 3.94 4.16 -8.09
CA GLN A 51 4.55 4.15 -6.76
C GLN A 51 4.79 2.73 -6.21
N GLY A 52 4.26 1.69 -6.87
CA GLY A 52 4.38 0.31 -6.41
C GLY A 52 3.71 0.06 -5.06
N VAL A 53 4.11 -1.02 -4.39
CA VAL A 53 3.55 -1.44 -3.09
C VAL A 53 4.10 -0.57 -1.95
N ARG A 54 3.21 -0.09 -1.08
CA ARG A 54 3.53 0.77 0.06
C ARG A 54 3.23 0.06 1.38
N ARG A 55 3.81 0.55 2.48
CA ARG A 55 3.55 0.00 3.82
C ARG A 55 2.08 0.00 4.20
N VAL A 56 1.30 0.98 3.72
CA VAL A 56 -0.16 1.01 3.90
C VAL A 56 -0.88 -0.21 3.34
N ASP A 57 -0.31 -0.85 2.30
CA ASP A 57 -0.92 -2.04 1.68
C ASP A 57 -0.85 -3.27 2.62
N TYR A 58 0.05 -3.27 3.62
CA TYR A 58 0.15 -4.32 4.66
C TYR A 58 -1.03 -4.29 5.64
N LEU A 59 -1.81 -3.20 5.65
CA LEU A 59 -3.02 -3.13 6.45
C LEU A 59 -4.16 -3.95 5.84
N LEU A 60 -4.02 -4.41 4.59
CA LEU A 60 -4.98 -5.28 3.91
C LEU A 60 -6.41 -4.71 3.90
N LYS A 61 -7.29 -5.25 4.75
CA LYS A 61 -8.69 -4.84 4.91
C LYS A 61 -8.91 -3.96 6.15
N LYS A 62 -7.87 -3.71 6.95
CA LYS A 62 -7.89 -2.92 8.18
C LYS A 62 -7.61 -1.45 7.88
N TYR A 63 -8.36 -0.85 6.95
CA TYR A 63 -8.28 0.58 6.65
C TYR A 63 -9.65 1.22 6.92
N MET A 64 -9.66 2.33 7.67
CA MET A 64 -10.87 3.09 8.00
C MET A 64 -11.04 4.33 7.11
N PHE A 65 -9.96 4.84 6.54
CA PHE A 65 -9.98 5.98 5.65
C PHE A 65 -9.88 5.47 4.22
N LYS A 66 -10.96 5.66 3.45
CA LYS A 66 -10.82 5.69 1.99
C LYS A 66 -9.85 6.83 1.69
N GLY A 67 -8.85 6.56 0.85
CA GLY A 67 -7.79 7.52 0.51
C GLY A 67 -8.32 8.86 0.02
#